data_AF-A0A2G6CC81-F1
#
_entry.id   AF-A0A2G6CC81-F1
#
_cell.length_a   1.000
_cell.length_b   1.000
_cell.length_c   1.000
_cell.angle_alpha   90.00
_cell.angle_beta   90.00
_cell.angle_gamma   90.00
#
_symmetry.space_group_name_H-M   'P 1'
#
loop_
_entity.id
_entity.type
_entity.pdbx_description
1 polymer ?
#
loop_
_entity_poly.entity_id
_entity_poly.type
_entity_poly.pdbx_seq_one_letter_code
_entity_poly.pdbx_strand_id
1 'polypeptide(L)'
;MSEFFDALETRSADERAATLAIALPEQIARAKALAGYGALADVDAAAVTTVEALAALPVLRKSEIGKSQAEAGPLGGYAAR
;
A
#
# COMPACT_ATOMS: atom_id res chain seq x y z
N MET A 1 -29.56 -15.15 8.35
CA MET A 1 -28.38 -14.68 7.60
C MET A 1 -28.11 -13.27 8.09
N SER A 2 -26.89 -12.95 8.53
CA SER A 2 -26.53 -11.55 8.80
C SER A 2 -26.65 -10.75 7.50
N GLU A 3 -27.05 -9.48 7.59
CA GLU A 3 -27.11 -8.57 6.44
C GLU A 3 -25.71 -8.24 5.87
N PHE A 4 -24.65 -8.54 6.63
CA PHE A 4 -23.25 -8.30 6.28
C PHE A 4 -22.48 -9.62 6.11
N PHE A 5 -21.52 -9.62 5.20
CA PHE A 5 -20.62 -10.72 4.88
C PHE A 5 -19.57 -10.94 5.97
N ASP A 6 -19.01 -9.85 6.55
CA ASP A 6 -18.03 -9.94 7.63
C ASP A 6 -18.08 -8.79 8.65
N ALA A 7 -17.22 -8.86 9.66
CA ALA A 7 -17.13 -7.86 10.73
C ALA A 7 -16.41 -6.55 10.30
N LEU A 8 -15.66 -6.55 9.20
CA LEU A 8 -14.97 -5.35 8.70
C LEU A 8 -15.95 -4.35 8.08
N GLU A 9 -17.11 -4.80 7.64
CA GLU A 9 -18.18 -3.95 7.11
C GLU A 9 -18.79 -3.03 8.18
N THR A 10 -18.91 -3.51 9.42
CA THR A 10 -19.61 -2.79 10.50
C THR A 10 -18.72 -2.33 11.65
N ARG A 11 -17.40 -2.62 11.61
CA ARG A 11 -16.44 -2.13 12.62
C ARG A 11 -16.49 -0.61 12.78
N SER A 12 -16.25 -0.18 14.01
CA SER A 12 -16.14 1.24 14.37
C SER A 12 -14.98 1.94 13.66
N ALA A 13 -15.02 3.28 13.68
CA ALA A 13 -13.92 4.10 13.17
C ALA A 13 -12.61 3.84 13.94
N ASP A 14 -12.69 3.68 15.26
CA ASP A 14 -11.52 3.46 16.12
C ASP A 14 -10.88 2.09 15.87
N GLU A 15 -11.68 1.02 15.75
CA GLU A 15 -11.18 -0.32 15.39
C GLU A 15 -10.52 -0.34 14.01
N ARG A 16 -11.09 0.41 13.05
CA ARG A 16 -10.53 0.57 11.71
C ARG A 16 -9.20 1.31 11.75
N ALA A 17 -9.12 2.43 12.47
CA ALA A 17 -7.91 3.22 12.61
C ALA A 17 -6.79 2.43 13.30
N ALA A 18 -7.09 1.71 14.39
CA ALA A 18 -6.14 0.85 15.08
C ALA A 18 -5.58 -0.25 14.17
N THR A 19 -6.44 -0.87 13.36
CA THR A 19 -6.01 -1.88 12.38
C THR A 19 -5.11 -1.27 11.29
N LEU A 20 -5.48 -0.11 10.76
CA LEU A 20 -4.71 0.58 9.72
C LEU A 20 -3.34 1.04 10.22
N ALA A 21 -3.23 1.46 11.49
CA ALA A 21 -1.96 1.87 12.08
C ALA A 21 -0.89 0.76 12.10
N ILE A 22 -1.33 -0.50 12.06
CA ILE A 22 -0.45 -1.67 11.97
C ILE A 22 -0.26 -2.08 10.50
N ALA A 23 -1.34 -2.16 9.74
CA ALA A 23 -1.31 -2.68 8.37
C ALA A 23 -0.60 -1.76 7.37
N LEU A 24 -0.69 -0.43 7.54
CA LEU A 24 -0.09 0.53 6.61
C LEU A 24 1.44 0.45 6.60
N PRO A 25 2.16 0.53 7.74
CA PRO A 25 3.61 0.37 7.76
C PRO A 25 4.07 -0.94 7.14
N GLU A 26 3.40 -2.06 7.47
CA GLU A 26 3.73 -3.37 6.93
C GLU A 26 3.57 -3.42 5.41
N GLN A 27 2.46 -2.89 4.89
CA GLN A 27 2.19 -2.90 3.45
C GLN A 27 3.16 -2.01 2.69
N ILE A 28 3.53 -0.84 3.24
CA ILE A 28 4.48 0.07 2.62
C ILE A 28 5.89 -0.53 2.64
N ALA A 29 6.28 -1.20 3.73
CA ALA A 29 7.56 -1.91 3.80
C ALA A 29 7.64 -3.03 2.76
N ARG A 30 6.56 -3.80 2.56
CA ARG A 30 6.47 -4.81 1.49
C ARG A 30 6.61 -4.18 0.10
N ALA A 31 5.90 -3.09 -0.16
CA ALA A 31 5.99 -2.38 -1.44
C ALA A 31 7.42 -1.87 -1.69
N LYS A 32 8.03 -1.22 -0.69
CA LYS A 32 9.40 -0.68 -0.74
C LYS A 32 10.45 -1.75 -1.08
N ALA A 33 10.22 -3.01 -0.74
CA ALA A 33 11.12 -4.13 -1.06
C ALA A 33 11.05 -4.59 -2.53
N LEU A 34 10.05 -4.13 -3.31
CA LEU A 34 9.88 -4.51 -4.70
C LEU A 34 10.52 -3.50 -5.65
N ALA A 35 11.14 -4.00 -6.72
CA ALA A 35 11.87 -3.18 -7.69
C ALA A 35 11.02 -2.09 -8.35
N GLY A 36 9.71 -2.32 -8.53
CA GLY A 36 8.80 -1.35 -9.14
C GLY A 36 8.56 -0.11 -8.28
N TYR A 37 8.72 -0.19 -6.96
CA TYR A 37 8.46 0.93 -6.04
C TYR A 37 9.73 1.69 -5.65
N GLY A 38 10.67 1.88 -6.58
CA GLY A 38 11.91 2.65 -6.32
C GLY A 38 11.66 4.05 -5.75
N ALA A 39 10.52 4.68 -6.06
CA ALA A 39 10.10 5.97 -5.48
C ALA A 39 9.91 5.92 -3.94
N LEU A 40 9.71 4.74 -3.34
CA LEU A 40 9.59 4.56 -1.89
C LEU A 40 10.95 4.38 -1.19
N ALA A 41 12.09 4.44 -1.89
CA ALA A 41 13.41 4.16 -1.33
C ALA A 41 13.72 4.99 -0.06
N ASP A 42 13.34 6.26 -0.05
CA ASP A 42 13.59 7.18 1.07
C ASP A 42 12.40 7.32 2.03
N VAL A 43 11.29 6.62 1.78
CA VAL A 43 10.12 6.65 2.65
C VAL A 43 10.40 5.86 3.94
N ASP A 44 10.14 6.47 5.09
CA ASP A 44 10.04 5.76 6.36
C ASP A 44 8.66 5.09 6.48
N ALA A 45 8.60 3.79 6.24
CA ALA A 45 7.36 3.03 6.31
C ALA A 45 6.79 3.01 7.74
N ALA A 46 7.63 3.01 8.77
CA ALA A 46 7.19 2.94 10.17
C ALA A 46 6.44 4.21 10.61
N ALA A 47 6.68 5.34 9.94
CA ALA A 47 6.00 6.60 10.20
C ALA A 47 4.58 6.68 9.60
N VAL A 48 4.20 5.77 8.70
CA VAL A 48 2.91 5.83 8.00
C VAL A 48 1.85 5.00 8.72
N THR A 49 1.45 5.48 9.89
CA THR A 49 0.48 4.79 10.78
C THR A 49 -0.94 5.37 10.69
N THR A 50 -1.18 6.33 9.80
CA THR A 50 -2.51 6.93 9.62
C THR A 50 -2.85 7.09 8.14
N VAL A 51 -4.13 7.32 7.83
CA VAL A 51 -4.60 7.55 6.46
C VAL A 51 -4.06 8.87 5.93
N GLU A 52 -3.94 9.88 6.78
CA GLU A 52 -3.41 11.22 6.43
C GLU A 52 -1.93 11.13 6.04
N ALA A 53 -1.16 10.27 6.70
CA ALA A 53 0.26 10.06 6.38
C ALA A 53 0.48 9.50 4.96
N LEU A 54 -0.53 8.86 4.34
CA LEU A 54 -0.45 8.42 2.94
C LEU A 54 -0.28 9.59 1.96
N ALA A 55 -0.73 10.80 2.33
CA ALA A 55 -0.62 11.97 1.46
C ALA A 55 0.84 12.41 1.22
N ALA A 56 1.77 12.01 2.09
CA ALA A 56 3.19 12.28 1.94
C ALA A 56 3.89 11.30 0.97
N LEU A 57 3.24 10.20 0.60
CA LEU A 57 3.82 9.20 -0.29
C LEU A 57 3.81 9.66 -1.74
N PRO A 58 4.84 9.28 -2.53
CA PRO A 58 4.84 9.51 -3.97
C PRO A 58 3.69 8.75 -4.64
N VAL A 59 3.05 9.39 -5.61
CA VAL A 59 1.95 8.79 -6.37
C VAL A 59 2.50 8.00 -7.55
N LEU A 60 2.29 6.68 -7.56
CA LEU A 60 2.55 5.82 -8.71
C LEU A 60 1.62 6.18 -9.87
N ARG A 61 2.17 6.62 -11.00
CA ARG A 61 1.39 7.00 -12.20
C ARG A 61 1.27 5.84 -13.17
N LYS A 62 0.15 5.80 -13.91
CA LYS A 62 -0.11 4.75 -14.91
C LYS A 62 0.98 4.65 -15.99
N SER A 63 1.56 5.78 -16.40
CA SER A 63 2.64 5.81 -17.38
C SER A 63 3.91 5.13 -16.88
N GLU A 64 4.21 5.20 -15.58
CA GLU A 64 5.38 4.52 -14.96
C GLU A 64 5.15 3.01 -14.90
N ILE A 65 3.92 2.57 -14.65
CA ILE A 65 3.55 1.15 -14.70
C ILE A 65 3.80 0.58 -16.10
N GLY A 66 3.33 1.27 -17.14
CA GLY A 66 3.50 0.83 -18.53
C GLY A 66 4.98 0.78 -18.95
N LYS A 67 5.77 1.78 -18.57
CA LYS A 67 7.22 1.81 -18.80
C LYS A 67 7.92 0.63 -18.13
N SER A 68 7.66 0.43 -16.84
CA SER A 68 8.29 -0.67 -16.08
C SER A 68 7.90 -2.05 -16.62
N GLN A 69 6.65 -2.23 -17.08
CA GLN A 69 6.22 -3.49 -17.70
C GLN A 69 6.91 -3.75 -19.05
N ALA A 70 7.15 -2.69 -19.83
CA ALA A 70 7.89 -2.81 -21.08
C ALA A 70 9.37 -3.17 -20.86
N GLU A 71 9.98 -2.68 -19.77
CA GLU A 71 11.39 -2.89 -19.43
C GLU A 71 11.65 -4.21 -18.67
N ALA A 72 10.83 -4.50 -17.66
CA ALA A 72 11.04 -5.59 -16.70
C ALA A 72 10.07 -6.77 -16.88
N GLY A 73 9.20 -6.73 -17.90
CA GLY A 73 8.25 -7.81 -18.20
C GLY A 73 6.96 -7.75 -17.36
N PRO A 74 6.21 -8.87 -17.25
CA PRO A 74 4.89 -8.90 -16.61
C PRO A 74 4.89 -8.26 -15.22
N LEU A 75 3.89 -7.41 -14.97
CA LEU A 75 3.71 -6.68 -13.72
C LEU A 75 4.83 -5.69 -13.34
N GLY A 76 5.90 -5.56 -14.14
CA GLY A 76 6.87 -4.46 -14.05
C GLY A 76 7.53 -4.30 -12.69
N GLY A 77 7.75 -5.40 -11.96
CA GLY A 77 8.35 -5.36 -10.63
C GLY A 77 7.45 -4.81 -9.51
N TYR A 78 6.16 -4.59 -9.74
CA TYR A 78 5.20 -4.10 -8.73
C TYR A 78 4.48 -5.21 -7.93
N ALA A 79 4.67 -6.47 -8.32
CA ALA A 79 4.03 -7.61 -7.67
C ALA A 79 5.06 -8.46 -6.90
N ALA A 80 4.71 -8.84 -5.68
CA ALA A 80 5.43 -9.87 -4.93
C ALA A 80 5.10 -11.27 -5.49
N ARG A 81 5.98 -12.24 -5.22
CA ARG A 81 5.72 -13.67 -5.52
C ARG A 81 4.72 -14.27 -4.56
#